data_AF-A0A519DW47-F1
#
_entry.id   AF-A0A519DW47-F1
#
_cell.length_a   1.000
_cell.length_b   1.000
_cell.length_c   1.000
_cell.angle_alpha   90.00
_cell.angle_beta   90.00
_cell.angle_gamma   90.00
#
_symmetry.space_group_name_H-M   'P 1'
#
loop_
_entity.id
_entity.type
_entity.pdbx_description
1 polymer ?
#
loop_
_entity_poly.entity_id
_entity_poly.type
_entity_poly.pdbx_seq_one_letter_code
_entity_poly.pdbx_strand_id
1 'polypeptide(L)'
;MAACHERMTRTLILLERIGAHVAAQGCDTQARDAAKDVLRYFTIAAPLHHQDEELHVFPRLREEGNGELADRLLTDHREMETLWAAIVPDLEAVRDGSLPNGTLADARERWQTFATLHRHHIDAEDHDAYPSASAATPDTALRVMGEEMAGRRRA
;
A
#
# COMPACT_ATOMS: atom_id res chain seq x y z
N MET A 1 -0.58 -5.76 -12.65
CA MET A 1 0.33 -5.14 -11.68
C MET A 1 0.22 -3.62 -11.75
N ALA A 2 0.45 -2.97 -12.91
CA ALA A 2 0.24 -1.53 -13.09
C ALA A 2 -1.10 -0.96 -12.55
N ALA A 3 -2.23 -1.66 -12.76
CA ALA A 3 -3.53 -1.23 -12.22
C ALA A 3 -3.67 -1.40 -10.68
N CYS A 4 -2.84 -2.22 -10.03
CA CYS A 4 -2.73 -2.28 -8.57
C CYS A 4 -2.02 -1.04 -8.04
N HIS A 5 -0.82 -0.75 -8.58
CA HIS A 5 -0.02 0.38 -8.16
C HIS A 5 -0.74 1.70 -8.40
N GLU A 6 -1.42 1.88 -9.54
CA GLU A 6 -2.24 3.07 -9.80
C GLU A 6 -3.32 3.27 -8.72
N ARG A 7 -4.00 2.17 -8.31
CA ARG A 7 -5.01 2.24 -7.25
C ARG A 7 -4.38 2.55 -5.91
N MET A 8 -3.26 1.92 -5.58
CA MET A 8 -2.52 2.17 -4.34
C MET A 8 -2.09 3.64 -4.25
N THR A 9 -1.46 4.18 -5.30
CA THR A 9 -1.07 5.59 -5.39
C THR A 9 -2.26 6.53 -5.18
N ARG A 10 -3.42 6.23 -5.78
CA ARG A 10 -4.64 7.03 -5.58
C ARG A 10 -5.12 6.98 -4.13
N THR A 11 -5.09 5.82 -3.47
CA THR A 11 -5.48 5.70 -2.06
C THR A 11 -4.50 6.45 -1.15
N LEU A 12 -3.20 6.45 -1.45
CA LEU A 12 -2.20 7.25 -0.72
C LEU A 12 -2.45 8.75 -0.84
N ILE A 13 -2.76 9.23 -2.06
CA ILE A 13 -3.14 10.62 -2.27
C ILE A 13 -4.42 10.97 -1.49
N LEU A 14 -5.38 10.04 -1.41
CA LEU A 14 -6.59 10.23 -0.61
C LEU A 14 -6.27 10.37 0.88
N LEU A 15 -5.37 9.53 1.43
CA LEU A 15 -4.90 9.61 2.81
C LEU A 15 -4.30 11.01 3.12
N GLU A 16 -3.44 11.53 2.24
CA GLU A 16 -2.85 12.86 2.41
C GLU A 16 -3.91 13.97 2.36
N ARG A 17 -4.91 13.83 1.46
CA ARG A 17 -6.03 14.78 1.34
C ARG A 17 -6.95 14.77 2.55
N ILE A 18 -7.17 13.62 3.20
CA ILE A 18 -7.92 13.55 4.47
C ILE A 18 -7.26 14.46 5.51
N GLY A 19 -5.94 14.40 5.65
CA GLY A 19 -5.21 15.21 6.63
C GLY A 19 -5.36 16.71 6.40
N ALA A 20 -5.28 17.15 5.13
CA ALA A 20 -5.51 18.53 4.76
C ALA A 20 -6.97 18.97 4.98
N HIS A 21 -7.93 18.10 4.67
CA HIS A 21 -9.36 18.38 4.84
C HIS A 21 -9.75 18.49 6.31
N VAL A 22 -9.33 17.53 7.15
CA VAL A 22 -9.61 17.53 8.59
C VAL A 22 -9.04 18.78 9.26
N ALA A 23 -7.87 19.26 8.82
CA ALA A 23 -7.30 20.52 9.34
C ALA A 23 -8.17 21.74 9.03
N ALA A 24 -8.88 21.75 7.90
CA ALA A 24 -9.66 22.89 7.45
C ALA A 24 -11.14 22.83 7.87
N GLN A 25 -11.73 21.63 7.87
CA GLN A 25 -13.18 21.42 8.01
C GLN A 25 -13.56 20.49 9.17
N GLY A 26 -12.56 19.90 9.86
CA GLY A 26 -12.79 18.85 10.84
C GLY A 26 -13.21 17.53 10.21
N CYS A 27 -13.65 16.59 11.04
CA CYS A 27 -14.06 15.24 10.62
C CYS A 27 -15.51 15.23 10.13
N ASP A 28 -15.80 16.00 9.09
CA ASP A 28 -17.10 16.04 8.44
C ASP A 28 -17.41 14.75 7.66
N THR A 29 -18.60 14.67 7.05
CA THR A 29 -19.02 13.48 6.28
C THR A 29 -18.01 13.10 5.19
N GLN A 30 -17.39 14.07 4.52
CA GLN A 30 -16.43 13.80 3.44
C GLN A 30 -15.14 13.17 3.98
N ALA A 31 -14.58 13.71 5.07
CA ALA A 31 -13.43 13.11 5.72
C ALA A 31 -13.72 11.69 6.22
N ARG A 32 -14.92 11.49 6.80
CA ARG A 32 -15.35 10.21 7.35
C ARG A 32 -15.48 9.14 6.27
N ASP A 33 -16.08 9.47 5.14
CA ASP A 33 -16.25 8.51 4.04
C ASP A 33 -14.90 8.20 3.37
N ALA A 34 -14.05 9.21 3.15
CA ALA A 34 -12.70 9.00 2.66
C ALA A 34 -11.86 8.10 3.59
N ALA A 35 -11.97 8.26 4.91
CA ALA A 35 -11.29 7.41 5.88
C ALA A 35 -11.76 5.95 5.80
N LYS A 36 -13.06 5.69 5.57
CA LYS A 36 -13.57 4.32 5.35
C LYS A 36 -12.96 3.67 4.11
N ASP A 37 -12.84 4.44 3.03
CA ASP A 37 -12.28 3.93 1.78
C ASP A 37 -10.80 3.57 1.92
N VAL A 38 -10.02 4.44 2.60
CA VAL A 38 -8.60 4.18 2.89
C VAL A 38 -8.46 2.96 3.80
N LEU A 39 -9.22 2.88 4.90
CA LEU A 39 -9.24 1.72 5.80
C LEU A 39 -9.54 0.43 5.03
N ARG A 40 -10.64 0.40 4.27
CA ARG A 40 -11.03 -0.79 3.50
C ARG A 40 -9.93 -1.23 2.54
N TYR A 41 -9.28 -0.29 1.86
CA TYR A 41 -8.24 -0.60 0.89
C TYR A 41 -7.01 -1.23 1.55
N PHE A 42 -6.44 -0.57 2.56
CA PHE A 42 -5.20 -1.03 3.19
C PHE A 42 -5.41 -2.21 4.15
N THR A 43 -6.63 -2.46 4.62
CA THR A 43 -6.94 -3.69 5.39
C THR A 43 -7.06 -4.93 4.50
N ILE A 44 -7.51 -4.80 3.24
CA ILE A 44 -7.84 -5.95 2.39
C ILE A 44 -6.92 -6.04 1.19
N ALA A 45 -6.87 -5.00 0.36
CA ALA A 45 -6.25 -5.07 -0.96
C ALA A 45 -4.73 -5.02 -0.90
N ALA A 46 -4.15 -4.16 -0.05
CA ALA A 46 -2.69 -4.03 0.06
C ALA A 46 -2.00 -5.30 0.60
N PRO A 47 -2.49 -5.95 1.67
CA PRO A 47 -1.88 -7.19 2.15
C PRO A 47 -1.94 -8.33 1.12
N LEU A 48 -3.05 -8.44 0.38
CA LEU A 48 -3.18 -9.45 -0.68
C LEU A 48 -2.18 -9.21 -1.82
N HIS A 49 -1.91 -7.96 -2.16
CA HIS A 49 -0.91 -7.61 -3.16
C HIS A 49 0.51 -7.97 -2.72
N HIS A 50 0.91 -7.59 -1.51
CA HIS A 50 2.20 -7.98 -0.93
C HIS A 50 2.35 -9.51 -0.86
N GLN A 51 1.29 -10.22 -0.47
CA GLN A 51 1.30 -11.68 -0.46
C GLN A 51 1.58 -12.28 -1.84
N ASP A 52 1.00 -11.72 -2.90
CA ASP A 52 1.20 -12.21 -4.26
C ASP A 52 2.65 -11.93 -4.75
N GLU A 53 3.25 -10.81 -4.33
CA GLU A 53 4.68 -10.54 -4.58
C GLU A 53 5.61 -11.49 -3.84
N GLU A 54 5.33 -11.75 -2.56
CA GLU A 54 6.11 -12.65 -1.73
C GLU A 54 6.06 -14.10 -2.23
N LEU A 55 4.90 -14.53 -2.76
CA LEU A 55 4.72 -15.88 -3.29
C LEU A 55 5.36 -16.09 -4.66
N HIS A 56 5.46 -15.04 -5.48
CA HIS A 56 5.70 -15.22 -6.91
C HIS A 56 6.80 -14.32 -7.49
N VAL A 57 6.99 -13.09 -6.99
CA VAL A 57 8.04 -12.17 -7.46
C VAL A 57 9.35 -12.41 -6.71
N PHE A 58 9.30 -12.40 -5.38
CA PHE A 58 10.51 -12.44 -4.55
C PHE A 58 11.31 -13.76 -4.69
N PRO A 59 10.71 -14.95 -4.84
CA PRO A 59 11.46 -16.16 -5.14
C PRO A 59 12.22 -16.08 -6.45
N ARG A 60 11.59 -15.53 -7.50
CA ARG A 60 12.22 -15.34 -8.82
C ARG A 60 13.39 -14.36 -8.77
N LEU A 61 13.24 -13.26 -8.05
CA LEU A 61 14.35 -12.33 -7.83
C LEU A 61 15.55 -13.03 -7.19
N ARG A 62 15.33 -13.90 -6.19
CA ARG A 62 16.40 -14.67 -5.56
C ARG A 62 17.06 -15.64 -6.54
N GLU A 63 16.28 -16.33 -7.38
CA GLU A 63 16.79 -17.23 -8.43
C GLU A 63 17.67 -16.49 -9.45
N GLU A 64 17.31 -15.26 -9.81
CA GLU A 64 18.07 -14.40 -10.73
C GLU A 64 19.23 -13.65 -10.06
N GLY A 65 19.57 -13.98 -8.81
CA GLY A 65 20.69 -13.36 -8.08
C GLY A 65 20.39 -11.98 -7.47
N ASN A 66 19.15 -11.50 -7.54
CA ASN A 66 18.69 -10.24 -6.95
C ASN A 66 18.12 -10.42 -5.53
N GLY A 67 18.76 -11.28 -4.72
CA GLY A 67 18.27 -11.62 -3.38
C GLY A 67 18.23 -10.43 -2.42
N GLU A 68 19.20 -9.52 -2.52
CA GLU A 68 19.23 -8.30 -1.70
C GLU A 68 18.05 -7.37 -1.97
N LEU A 69 17.59 -7.28 -3.23
CA LEU A 69 16.39 -6.53 -3.59
C LEU A 69 15.15 -7.19 -2.98
N ALA A 70 15.01 -8.51 -3.10
CA ALA A 70 13.89 -9.25 -2.51
C ALA A 70 13.82 -9.11 -0.98
N ASP A 71 14.96 -9.13 -0.30
CA ASP A 71 15.03 -8.98 1.16
C ASP A 71 14.70 -7.55 1.62
N ARG A 72 15.10 -6.55 0.83
CA ARG A 72 14.74 -5.14 1.05
C ARG A 72 13.24 -4.93 0.91
N LEU A 73 12.64 -5.38 -0.19
CA LEU A 73 11.19 -5.24 -0.44
C LEU A 73 10.37 -5.95 0.65
N LEU A 74 10.78 -7.14 1.07
CA LEU A 74 10.13 -7.84 2.20
C LEU A 74 10.27 -7.08 3.53
N THR A 75 11.39 -6.38 3.72
CA THR A 75 11.58 -5.51 4.91
C THR A 75 10.64 -4.31 4.84
N ASP A 76 10.48 -3.70 3.67
CA ASP A 76 9.52 -2.61 3.46
C ASP A 76 8.09 -3.07 3.76
N HIS A 77 7.66 -4.25 3.30
CA HIS A 77 6.32 -4.80 3.61
C HIS A 77 6.06 -4.84 5.13
N ARG A 78 7.03 -5.31 5.92
CA ARG A 78 6.91 -5.41 7.39
C ARG A 78 6.84 -4.03 8.05
N GLU A 79 7.61 -3.08 7.54
CA GLU A 79 7.57 -1.70 8.02
C GLU A 79 6.22 -1.05 7.66
N MET A 80 5.70 -1.30 6.46
CA MET A 80 4.36 -0.85 6.06
C MET A 80 3.26 -1.42 6.97
N GLU A 81 3.33 -2.71 7.33
CA GLU A 81 2.40 -3.32 8.29
C GLU A 81 2.47 -2.65 9.66
N THR A 82 3.68 -2.35 10.13
CA THR A 82 3.92 -1.68 11.42
C THR A 82 3.36 -0.27 11.42
N LEU A 83 3.66 0.51 10.38
CA LEU A 83 3.12 1.85 10.20
C LEU A 83 1.60 1.81 10.05
N TRP A 84 1.05 0.86 9.31
CA TRP A 84 -0.39 0.73 9.14
C TRP A 84 -1.11 0.50 10.47
N ALA A 85 -0.58 -0.38 11.33
CA ALA A 85 -1.14 -0.62 12.66
C ALA A 85 -1.18 0.66 13.51
N ALA A 86 -0.21 1.58 13.33
CA ALA A 86 -0.20 2.87 14.01
C ALA A 86 -1.16 3.90 13.39
N ILE A 87 -1.50 3.76 12.10
CA ILE A 87 -2.39 4.67 11.35
C ILE A 87 -3.86 4.31 11.53
N VAL A 88 -4.19 3.02 11.69
CA VAL A 88 -5.58 2.56 11.83
C VAL A 88 -6.34 3.34 12.90
N PRO A 89 -5.85 3.51 14.15
CA PRO A 89 -6.57 4.26 15.17
C PRO A 89 -6.87 5.71 14.78
N ASP A 90 -5.94 6.37 14.07
CA ASP A 90 -6.13 7.74 13.61
C ASP A 90 -7.28 7.82 12.59
N LEU A 91 -7.30 6.91 11.60
CA LEU A 91 -8.34 6.86 10.57
C LEU A 91 -9.70 6.42 11.12
N GLU A 92 -9.73 5.53 12.11
CA GLU A 92 -10.96 5.18 12.81
C GLU A 92 -11.52 6.36 13.58
N ALA A 93 -10.68 7.14 14.25
CA ALA A 93 -11.11 8.36 14.92
C ALA A 93 -11.62 9.42 13.94
N VAL A 94 -11.00 9.55 12.76
CA VAL A 94 -11.54 10.40 11.68
C VAL A 94 -12.89 9.89 11.19
N ARG A 95 -13.01 8.59 10.87
CA ARG A 95 -14.25 7.93 10.45
C ARG A 95 -15.40 8.15 11.44
N ASP A 96 -15.09 8.11 12.73
CA ASP A 96 -16.08 8.21 13.79
C ASP A 96 -16.36 9.66 14.23
N GLY A 97 -15.60 10.63 13.67
CA GLY A 97 -15.73 12.04 14.02
C GLY A 97 -15.19 12.38 15.41
N SER A 98 -14.30 11.54 15.94
CA SER A 98 -13.80 11.55 17.32
C SER A 98 -12.29 11.83 17.42
N LEU A 99 -11.64 12.26 16.33
CA LEU A 99 -10.22 12.58 16.33
C LEU A 99 -9.90 13.61 17.44
N PRO A 100 -9.00 13.28 18.39
CA PRO A 100 -8.68 14.19 19.47
C PRO A 100 -8.09 15.51 18.99
N ASN A 101 -8.43 16.60 19.69
CA ASN A 101 -7.85 17.91 19.39
C ASN A 101 -6.33 17.90 19.60
N GLY A 102 -5.59 18.46 18.65
CA GLY A 102 -4.14 18.60 18.71
C GLY A 102 -3.33 17.38 18.26
N THR A 103 -3.95 16.24 17.95
CA THR A 103 -3.22 15.03 17.50
C THR A 103 -3.05 14.93 15.99
N LEU A 104 -3.76 15.78 15.22
CA LEU A 104 -3.76 15.75 13.76
C LEU A 104 -2.36 15.95 13.15
N ALA A 105 -1.50 16.77 13.77
CA ALA A 105 -0.16 17.02 13.25
C ALA A 105 0.68 15.72 13.26
N ASP A 106 0.74 15.05 14.41
CA ASP A 106 1.47 13.79 14.56
C ASP A 106 0.86 12.68 13.69
N ALA A 107 -0.46 12.63 13.57
CA ALA A 107 -1.14 11.69 12.67
C ALA A 107 -0.71 11.91 11.21
N ARG A 108 -0.72 13.17 10.74
CA ARG A 108 -0.29 13.52 9.38
C ARG A 108 1.17 13.18 9.11
N GLU A 109 2.06 13.33 10.09
CA GLU A 109 3.46 12.91 9.96
C GLU A 109 3.57 11.39 9.73
N ARG A 110 2.88 10.57 10.55
CA ARG A 110 2.83 9.12 10.36
C ARG A 110 2.28 8.75 8.98
N TRP A 111 1.21 9.40 8.55
CA TRP A 111 0.57 9.16 7.25
C TRP A 111 1.53 9.49 6.09
N GLN A 112 2.29 10.57 6.22
CA GLN A 112 3.28 10.98 5.23
C GLN A 112 4.46 10.00 5.17
N THR A 113 4.94 9.49 6.30
CA THR A 113 5.96 8.45 6.36
C THR A 113 5.50 7.19 5.64
N PHE A 114 4.28 6.73 5.93
CA PHE A 114 3.67 5.57 5.27
C PHE A 114 3.52 5.75 3.76
N ALA A 115 3.03 6.90 3.31
CA ALA A 115 2.87 7.19 1.89
C ALA A 115 4.21 7.33 1.15
N THR A 116 5.23 7.85 1.82
CA THR A 116 6.58 7.96 1.26
C THR A 116 7.23 6.59 1.10
N LEU A 117 7.13 5.72 2.11
CA LEU A 117 7.61 4.34 2.03
C LEU A 117 6.95 3.58 0.85
N HIS A 118 5.63 3.64 0.74
CA HIS A 118 4.93 2.99 -0.38
C HIS A 118 5.34 3.52 -1.75
N ARG A 119 5.55 4.84 -1.89
CA ARG A 119 6.01 5.41 -3.17
C ARG A 119 7.39 4.92 -3.56
N HIS A 120 8.33 4.87 -2.62
CA HIS A 120 9.67 4.33 -2.88
C HIS A 120 9.64 2.83 -3.20
N HIS A 121 8.79 2.09 -2.50
CA HIS A 121 8.62 0.67 -2.72
C HIS A 121 8.05 0.36 -4.11
N ILE A 122 6.92 0.99 -4.47
CA ILE A 122 6.30 0.88 -5.81
C ILE A 122 7.31 1.21 -6.91
N ASP A 123 8.13 2.26 -6.72
CA ASP A 123 9.14 2.66 -7.70
C ASP A 123 10.20 1.57 -7.91
N ALA A 124 10.70 0.96 -6.82
CA ALA A 124 11.64 -0.16 -6.88
C ALA A 124 10.99 -1.41 -7.51
N GLU A 125 9.70 -1.64 -7.27
CA GLU A 125 8.99 -2.76 -7.88
C GLU A 125 8.83 -2.59 -9.39
N ASP A 126 8.32 -1.44 -9.81
CA ASP A 126 8.02 -1.14 -11.21
C ASP A 126 9.29 -1.05 -12.07
N HIS A 127 10.40 -0.54 -11.52
CA HIS A 127 11.62 -0.28 -12.29
C HIS A 127 12.72 -1.33 -12.10
N ASP A 128 12.76 -2.04 -10.97
CA ASP A 128 13.81 -3.03 -10.69
C ASP A 128 13.25 -4.45 -10.58
N ALA A 129 12.24 -4.66 -9.72
CA ALA A 129 11.78 -6.01 -9.39
C ALA A 129 11.06 -6.70 -10.55
N TYR A 130 10.02 -6.07 -11.08
CA TYR A 130 9.21 -6.67 -12.14
C TYR A 130 10.00 -6.87 -13.44
N PRO A 131 10.84 -5.92 -13.91
CA PRO A 131 11.68 -6.15 -15.07
C PRO A 131 12.65 -7.32 -14.87
N SER A 132 13.30 -7.40 -13.69
CA SER A 132 14.23 -8.50 -13.38
C SER A 132 13.54 -9.85 -13.31
N ALA A 133 12.37 -9.93 -12.67
CA ALA A 133 11.59 -11.17 -12.58
C ALA A 133 10.98 -11.60 -13.93
N SER A 134 10.79 -10.67 -14.87
CA SER A 134 10.26 -10.93 -16.22
C SER A 134 11.32 -11.38 -17.22
N ALA A 135 12.58 -10.94 -17.05
CA ALA A 135 13.69 -11.30 -17.94
C ALA A 135 14.02 -12.82 -17.91
N ALA A 136 13.58 -13.52 -16.88
CA ALA A 136 13.92 -14.91 -16.58
C ALA A 136 13.12 -16.00 -17.35
N THR A 137 11.93 -15.73 -17.92
CA THR A 137 11.16 -16.74 -18.71
C THR A 137 9.90 -16.17 -19.40
N PRO A 138 9.39 -16.78 -20.50
CA PRO A 138 8.19 -16.30 -21.19
C PRO A 138 6.90 -16.60 -20.37
N ASP A 139 6.33 -15.51 -19.83
CA ASP A 139 4.88 -15.19 -19.80
C ASP A 139 3.86 -16.16 -19.16
N THR A 140 4.28 -17.16 -18.37
CA THR A 140 3.32 -18.06 -17.68
C THR A 140 3.08 -17.68 -16.22
N ALA A 141 4.10 -17.38 -15.41
CA ALA A 141 3.90 -17.13 -13.98
C ALA A 141 3.36 -15.73 -13.65
N LEU A 142 3.81 -14.68 -14.35
CA LEU A 142 3.27 -13.33 -14.19
C LEU A 142 1.82 -13.24 -14.68
N ARG A 143 1.47 -14.02 -15.72
CA ARG A 143 0.10 -14.17 -16.19
C ARG A 143 -0.76 -14.94 -15.20
N VAL A 144 -0.28 -16.06 -14.64
CA VAL A 144 -0.98 -16.82 -13.58
C VAL A 144 -1.18 -15.95 -12.34
N MET A 145 -0.17 -15.21 -11.91
CA MET A 145 -0.29 -14.23 -10.81
C MET A 145 -1.34 -13.16 -11.15
N GLY A 146 -1.29 -12.58 -12.36
CA GLY A 146 -2.30 -11.61 -12.81
C GLY A 146 -3.72 -12.18 -12.83
N GLU A 147 -3.89 -13.44 -13.22
CA GLU A 147 -5.16 -14.17 -13.25
C GLU A 147 -5.66 -14.50 -11.84
N GLU A 148 -4.79 -14.94 -10.93
CA GLU A 148 -5.12 -15.18 -9.52
C GLU A 148 -5.52 -13.88 -8.80
N MET A 149 -4.75 -12.80 -9.02
CA MET A 149 -5.07 -11.47 -8.51
C MET A 149 -6.38 -10.91 -9.06
N ALA A 150 -6.72 -11.22 -10.32
CA ALA A 150 -7.99 -10.83 -10.92
C ALA A 150 -9.15 -11.69 -10.43
N GLY A 151 -8.90 -12.96 -10.13
CA GLY A 151 -9.88 -13.90 -9.56
C GLY A 151 -10.26 -13.55 -8.13
N ARG A 152 -9.27 -13.30 -7.27
CA ARG A 152 -9.48 -12.90 -5.85
C ARG A 152 -10.12 -11.52 -5.71
N ARG A 153 -9.98 -10.64 -6.72
CA ARG A 153 -10.66 -9.33 -6.79
C ARG A 153 -12.16 -9.39 -7.10
N ARG A 154 -12.66 -10.50 -7.65
CA ARG A 154 -14.07 -10.66 -8.05
C ARG A 154 -14.90 -11.47 -7.03
N ALA A 155 -14.26 -12.07 -6.04
CA ALA A 155 -14.90 -12.76 -4.91
C ALA A 155 -15.17 -11.75 -3.78
#